data_AF-A0A377U2V6-F1
#
_entry.id   AF-A0A377U2V6-F1
#
_cell.length_a   1.000
_cell.length_b   1.000
_cell.length_c   1.000
_cell.angle_alpha   90.00
_cell.angle_beta   90.00
_cell.angle_gamma   90.00
#
_symmetry.space_group_name_H-M   'P 1'
#
loop_
_entity.id
_entity.type
_entity.pdbx_description
1 polymer ?
#
loop_
_entity_poly.entity_id
_entity_poly.type
_entity_poly.pdbx_seq_one_letter_code
_entity_poly.pdbx_strand_id
1 'polypeptide(L)'
;MTKLIVPQWPMPGSVAACSSTRIGGVSLPPYDSLNLGAHCGDNLQHVEENRRRMFAAGGLPSYPVWLEQVHGTEVLTLDGGPYPSKRADASYSRTPGTVCAVMTADCLPVLFCNRDGTEVAAAHAGWRGLCEGVLEATVARFADKAENIMAWLGPAIGSAGV
;
A
#
# COMPACT_ATOMS: atom_id res chain seq x y z
N MET A 1 15.43 -4.48 14.73
CA MET A 1 14.01 -4.88 14.64
C MET A 1 13.32 -4.02 13.59
N THR A 2 12.51 -4.62 12.73
CA THR A 2 11.69 -3.91 11.72
C THR A 2 10.71 -2.97 12.41
N LYS A 3 10.69 -1.69 12.03
CA LYS A 3 9.73 -0.71 12.57
C LYS A 3 8.61 -0.45 11.57
N LEU A 4 7.38 -0.62 12.03
CA LEU A 4 6.15 -0.34 11.27
C LEU A 4 5.35 0.77 11.96
N ILE A 5 4.63 1.54 11.15
CA ILE A 5 3.59 2.48 11.58
C ILE A 5 2.26 1.74 11.52
N VAL A 6 1.47 1.84 12.59
CA VAL A 6 0.08 1.38 12.62
C VAL A 6 -0.84 2.60 12.48
N PRO A 7 -1.72 2.64 11.45
CA PRO A 7 -2.66 3.73 11.26
C PRO A 7 -3.47 4.06 12.51
N GLN A 8 -3.45 5.34 12.91
CA GLN A 8 -4.26 5.85 14.01
C GLN A 8 -5.62 6.32 13.46
N TRP A 9 -6.53 5.38 13.30
CA TRP A 9 -7.91 5.58 12.80
C TRP A 9 -8.85 4.58 13.51
N PRO A 10 -10.18 4.77 13.51
CA PRO A 10 -11.12 3.85 14.17
C PRO A 10 -11.31 2.55 13.35
N MET A 11 -10.23 1.79 13.17
CA MET A 11 -10.17 0.60 12.34
C MET A 11 -11.14 -0.49 12.84
N PRO A 12 -11.94 -1.12 11.95
CA PRO A 12 -12.71 -2.30 12.30
C PRO A 12 -11.80 -3.44 12.76
N GLY A 13 -12.24 -4.26 13.73
CA GLY A 13 -11.44 -5.36 14.28
C GLY A 13 -11.10 -6.48 13.28
N SER A 14 -11.81 -6.54 12.14
CA SER A 14 -11.54 -7.47 11.03
C SER A 14 -10.51 -6.94 10.02
N VAL A 15 -10.11 -5.67 10.12
CA VAL A 15 -9.15 -5.03 9.22
C VAL A 15 -7.81 -4.89 9.93
N ALA A 16 -6.73 -5.20 9.21
CA ALA A 16 -5.37 -4.93 9.65
C ALA A 16 -4.67 -4.04 8.62
N ALA A 17 -3.91 -3.06 9.12
CA ALA A 17 -3.17 -2.13 8.28
C ALA A 17 -1.82 -1.77 8.92
N CYS A 18 -0.79 -1.62 8.09
CA CYS A 18 0.51 -1.12 8.52
C CYS A 18 1.19 -0.37 7.37
N SER A 19 2.17 0.47 7.71
CA SER A 19 3.05 1.14 6.76
C SER A 19 4.50 0.98 7.23
N SER A 20 5.38 0.55 6.33
CA SER A 20 6.79 0.33 6.66
C SER A 20 7.54 1.66 6.86
N THR A 21 8.59 1.63 7.67
CA THR A 21 9.63 2.67 7.68
C THR A 21 10.89 2.14 6.99
N ARG A 22 11.90 2.97 6.77
CA ARG A 22 13.21 2.51 6.26
C ARG A 22 14.02 1.66 7.25
N ILE A 23 13.55 1.47 8.49
CA ILE A 23 14.33 0.91 9.61
C ILE A 23 14.08 -0.60 9.77
N GLY A 24 15.18 -1.35 9.87
CA GLY A 24 15.20 -2.75 10.32
C GLY A 24 15.38 -3.79 9.21
N GLY A 25 15.82 -3.37 8.03
CA GLY A 25 16.19 -4.28 6.94
C GLY A 25 17.68 -4.62 6.91
N VAL A 26 18.17 -4.99 5.73
CA VAL A 26 19.55 -5.43 5.45
C VAL A 26 20.23 -4.69 4.30
N SER A 27 19.50 -3.84 3.58
CA SER A 27 20.08 -3.09 2.47
C SER A 27 21.15 -2.11 2.96
N LEU A 28 22.14 -1.88 2.11
CA LEU A 28 23.23 -0.92 2.34
C LEU A 28 22.92 0.43 1.69
N PRO A 29 23.64 1.51 2.04
CA PRO A 29 23.51 2.78 1.33
C PRO A 29 23.66 2.60 -0.19
N PRO A 30 22.84 3.28 -1.01
CA PRO A 30 21.90 4.34 -0.64
C PRO A 30 20.51 3.87 -0.17
N TYR A 31 20.31 2.57 0.03
CA TYR A 31 19.01 1.94 0.33
C TYR A 31 18.86 1.50 1.80
N ASP A 32 19.72 1.99 2.69
CA ASP A 32 19.73 1.61 4.09
C ASP A 32 18.36 1.88 4.77
N SER A 33 17.65 0.92 5.36
CA SER A 33 17.95 -0.50 5.54
C SER A 33 16.84 -1.43 5.02
N LEU A 34 15.57 -1.02 5.09
CA LEU A 34 14.39 -1.83 4.73
C LEU A 34 13.82 -1.41 3.37
N ASN A 35 14.62 -1.48 2.32
CA ASN A 35 14.13 -1.24 0.97
C ASN A 35 13.28 -2.44 0.46
N LEU A 36 12.05 -2.16 0.04
CA LEU A 36 11.11 -3.15 -0.51
C LEU A 36 11.02 -3.09 -2.04
N GLY A 37 11.63 -2.08 -2.66
CA GLY A 37 11.60 -1.82 -4.09
C GLY A 37 12.62 -2.65 -4.86
N ALA A 38 12.13 -3.41 -5.83
CA ALA A 38 12.96 -4.25 -6.71
C ALA A 38 13.42 -3.54 -8.00
N HIS A 39 13.02 -2.28 -8.19
CA HIS A 39 13.23 -1.52 -9.44
C HIS A 39 13.99 -0.19 -9.21
N CYS A 40 14.69 -0.06 -8.08
CA CYS A 40 15.45 1.15 -7.73
C CYS A 40 16.98 0.96 -7.79
N GLY A 41 17.47 -0.24 -8.11
CA GLY A 41 18.91 -0.53 -8.24
C GLY A 41 19.57 -1.16 -7.01
N ASP A 42 18.79 -1.59 -6.02
CA ASP A 42 19.30 -2.33 -4.85
C ASP A 42 19.59 -3.81 -5.17
N ASN A 43 20.31 -4.48 -4.27
CA ASN A 43 20.53 -5.93 -4.32
C ASN A 43 19.21 -6.67 -4.09
N LEU A 44 18.77 -7.46 -5.08
CA LEU A 44 17.51 -8.21 -5.03
C LEU A 44 17.44 -9.20 -3.86
N GLN A 45 18.57 -9.76 -3.40
CA GLN A 45 18.58 -10.63 -2.21
C GLN A 45 18.30 -9.85 -0.93
N HIS A 46 18.79 -8.60 -0.83
CA HIS A 46 18.46 -7.71 0.28
C HIS A 46 16.99 -7.31 0.24
N VAL A 47 16.46 -6.97 -0.95
CA VAL A 47 15.04 -6.63 -1.14
C VAL A 47 14.14 -7.78 -0.72
N GLU A 48 14.47 -9.02 -1.10
CA GLU A 48 13.70 -10.20 -0.72
C GLU A 48 13.72 -10.44 0.80
N GLU A 49 14.89 -10.34 1.43
CA GLU A 49 15.01 -10.44 2.89
C GLU A 49 14.23 -9.32 3.60
N ASN A 50 14.25 -8.09 3.08
CA ASN A 50 13.48 -6.97 3.62
C ASN A 50 11.98 -7.21 3.50
N ARG A 51 11.50 -7.74 2.37
CA ARG A 51 10.10 -8.13 2.18
C ARG A 51 9.69 -9.22 3.16
N ARG A 52 10.52 -10.25 3.34
CA ARG A 52 10.29 -11.32 4.34
C ARG A 52 10.20 -10.76 5.76
N ARG A 53 11.10 -9.83 6.13
CA ARG A 53 11.08 -9.16 7.44
C ARG A 53 9.86 -8.28 7.65
N MET A 54 9.46 -7.52 6.63
CA MET A 54 8.26 -6.67 6.69
C MET A 54 7.00 -7.53 6.83
N PHE A 55 6.89 -8.59 6.02
CA PHE A 55 5.80 -9.56 6.09
C PHE A 55 5.65 -10.14 7.51
N ALA A 56 6.75 -10.63 8.08
CA ALA A 56 6.74 -11.21 9.42
C ALA A 56 6.41 -10.16 10.51
N ALA A 57 6.95 -8.95 10.41
CA ALA A 57 6.71 -7.89 11.38
C ALA A 57 5.25 -7.38 11.35
N GLY A 58 4.60 -7.40 10.19
CA GLY A 58 3.21 -6.98 10.03
C GLY A 58 2.20 -8.09 10.29
N GLY A 59 2.63 -9.34 10.47
CA GLY A 59 1.72 -10.48 10.64
C GLY A 59 0.82 -10.71 9.42
N LEU A 60 1.33 -10.47 8.21
CA LEU A 60 0.53 -10.52 7.00
C LEU A 60 0.02 -11.96 6.74
N PRO A 61 -1.24 -12.14 6.31
CA PRO A 61 -1.80 -13.46 6.03
C PRO A 61 -1.31 -14.07 4.71
N SER A 62 -0.88 -13.23 3.76
CA SER A 62 -0.33 -13.64 2.47
C SER A 62 0.62 -12.58 1.93
N TYR A 63 1.45 -12.94 0.94
CA TYR A 63 2.34 -11.98 0.32
C TYR A 63 1.54 -10.85 -0.37
N PRO A 64 1.97 -9.59 -0.26
CA PRO A 64 1.32 -8.47 -0.94
C PRO A 64 1.23 -8.66 -2.45
N VAL A 65 0.12 -8.24 -3.05
CA VAL A 65 0.01 -8.14 -4.50
C VAL A 65 0.61 -6.80 -4.93
N TRP A 66 1.90 -6.81 -5.27
CA TRP A 66 2.59 -5.64 -5.80
C TRP A 66 2.07 -5.26 -7.18
N LEU A 67 1.76 -3.97 -7.35
CA LEU A 67 1.35 -3.38 -8.62
C LEU A 67 2.56 -2.91 -9.44
N GLU A 68 2.38 -2.83 -10.74
CA GLU A 68 3.21 -2.04 -11.64
C GLU A 68 2.65 -0.60 -11.62
N GLN A 69 3.11 0.20 -10.66
CA GLN A 69 2.69 1.59 -10.48
C GLN A 69 3.23 2.48 -11.61
N VAL A 70 2.33 3.19 -12.29
CA VAL A 70 2.62 4.01 -13.47
C VAL A 70 2.20 5.46 -13.30
N HIS A 71 1.86 5.87 -12.07
CA HIS A 71 1.37 7.20 -11.72
C HIS A 71 0.06 7.58 -12.45
N GLY A 72 -0.78 6.60 -12.76
CA GLY A 72 -2.12 6.78 -13.32
C GLY A 72 -3.22 6.62 -12.27
N THR A 73 -4.41 6.26 -12.74
CA THR A 73 -5.64 6.17 -11.91
C THR A 73 -6.27 4.78 -11.87
N GLU A 74 -5.68 3.81 -12.58
CA GLU A 74 -6.21 2.45 -12.68
C GLU A 74 -6.22 1.74 -11.32
N VAL A 75 -7.33 1.05 -11.04
CA VAL A 75 -7.56 0.30 -9.80
C VAL A 75 -7.73 -1.17 -10.12
N LEU A 76 -6.84 -2.01 -9.60
CA LEU A 76 -6.90 -3.47 -9.73
C LEU A 76 -7.75 -4.08 -8.62
N THR A 77 -8.84 -4.76 -8.98
CA THR A 77 -9.59 -5.60 -8.04
C THR A 77 -8.85 -6.90 -7.78
N LEU A 78 -8.58 -7.20 -6.51
CA LEU A 78 -7.93 -8.41 -6.05
C LEU A 78 -8.96 -9.45 -5.59
N ASP A 79 -9.34 -10.35 -6.49
CA ASP A 79 -10.34 -11.40 -6.26
C ASP A 79 -9.73 -12.80 -6.07
N GLY A 80 -8.39 -12.88 -5.98
CA GLY A 80 -7.65 -14.13 -5.81
C GLY A 80 -7.35 -14.88 -7.12
N GLY A 81 -7.76 -14.33 -8.27
CA GLY A 81 -7.46 -14.88 -9.59
C GLY A 81 -6.09 -14.50 -10.15
N PRO A 82 -5.69 -15.09 -11.29
CA PRO A 82 -4.57 -14.61 -12.08
C PRO A 82 -4.91 -13.23 -12.69
N TYR A 83 -4.01 -12.27 -12.52
CA TYR A 83 -4.19 -10.91 -13.06
C TYR A 83 -3.51 -10.79 -14.43
N PRO A 84 -4.24 -10.51 -15.53
CA PRO A 84 -3.65 -10.35 -16.86
C PRO A 84 -2.64 -9.21 -16.94
N SER A 85 -2.85 -8.17 -16.14
CA SER A 85 -1.93 -7.07 -15.92
C SER A 85 -2.02 -6.62 -14.47
N LYS A 86 -0.89 -6.20 -13.91
CA LYS A 86 -0.82 -5.53 -12.61
C LYS A 86 -0.53 -4.03 -12.74
N ARG A 87 -0.63 -3.49 -13.96
CA ARG A 87 -0.43 -2.06 -14.26
C ARG A 87 -1.58 -1.24 -13.69
N ALA A 88 -1.35 -0.70 -12.50
CA ALA A 88 -2.33 0.04 -11.72
C ALA A 88 -1.62 0.83 -10.63
N ASP A 89 -2.29 1.86 -10.11
CA ASP A 89 -1.79 2.67 -8.99
C ASP A 89 -2.66 2.50 -7.73
N ALA A 90 -3.76 1.76 -7.82
CA ALA A 90 -4.50 1.33 -6.64
C ALA A 90 -4.93 -0.13 -6.74
N SER A 91 -5.22 -0.72 -5.58
CA SER A 91 -5.82 -2.04 -5.48
C SER A 91 -6.99 -2.02 -4.50
N TYR A 92 -8.00 -2.83 -4.78
CA TYR A 92 -9.20 -2.99 -3.96
C TYR A 92 -9.43 -4.49 -3.69
N SER A 93 -9.89 -4.84 -2.50
CA SER A 93 -10.19 -6.23 -2.11
C SER A 93 -11.42 -6.31 -1.21
N ARG A 94 -12.18 -7.38 -1.40
CA ARG A 94 -13.22 -7.88 -0.48
C ARG A 94 -12.92 -9.30 0.01
N THR A 95 -11.72 -9.80 -0.29
CA THR A 95 -11.33 -11.19 -0.06
C THR A 95 -10.47 -11.26 1.21
N PRO A 96 -10.96 -11.94 2.28
CA PRO A 96 -10.16 -12.13 3.49
C PRO A 96 -8.81 -12.78 3.19
N GLY A 97 -7.75 -12.26 3.79
CA GLY A 97 -6.39 -12.77 3.60
C GLY A 97 -5.66 -12.20 2.38
N THR A 98 -6.31 -11.47 1.49
CA THR A 98 -5.67 -10.76 0.36
C THR A 98 -5.11 -9.41 0.83
N VAL A 99 -3.84 -9.15 0.53
CA VAL A 99 -3.14 -7.93 0.97
C VAL A 99 -3.01 -6.92 -0.17
N CYS A 100 -3.74 -5.81 -0.07
CA CYS A 100 -3.55 -4.61 -0.88
C CYS A 100 -2.26 -3.90 -0.45
N ALA A 101 -1.43 -3.49 -1.41
CA ALA A 101 -0.19 -2.76 -1.11
C ALA A 101 0.14 -1.74 -2.19
N VAL A 102 0.77 -0.66 -1.74
CA VAL A 102 1.35 0.39 -2.58
C VAL A 102 2.77 0.67 -2.08
N MET A 103 3.64 1.04 -3.01
CA MET A 103 5.06 1.28 -2.76
C MET A 103 5.36 2.75 -2.97
N THR A 104 5.89 3.42 -1.95
CA THR A 104 6.11 4.87 -1.99
C THR A 104 7.47 5.26 -1.42
N ALA A 105 8.01 6.33 -2.00
CA ALA A 105 9.00 7.22 -1.40
C ALA A 105 8.59 8.61 -1.92
N ASP A 106 8.12 9.47 -1.03
CA ASP A 106 7.51 10.80 -1.29
C ASP A 106 6.03 10.82 -1.72
N CYS A 107 5.62 10.02 -2.72
CA CYS A 107 4.22 9.99 -3.16
C CYS A 107 3.26 9.55 -2.04
N LEU A 108 2.03 10.06 -2.02
CA LEU A 108 1.07 9.81 -0.94
C LEU A 108 0.49 8.39 -0.99
N PRO A 109 0.73 7.53 0.02
CA PRO A 109 -0.02 6.30 0.18
C PRO A 109 -1.34 6.60 0.91
N VAL A 110 -2.45 6.11 0.37
CA VAL A 110 -3.77 6.18 1.02
C VAL A 110 -4.31 4.78 1.23
N LEU A 111 -4.69 4.45 2.46
CA LEU A 111 -5.38 3.20 2.78
C LEU A 111 -6.87 3.49 3.01
N PHE A 112 -7.72 2.59 2.55
CA PHE A 112 -9.16 2.68 2.70
C PHE A 112 -9.72 1.41 3.33
N CYS A 113 -10.76 1.56 4.14
CA CYS A 113 -11.65 0.46 4.49
C CYS A 113 -13.06 1.01 4.76
N ASN A 114 -14.08 0.17 4.66
CA ASN A 114 -15.42 0.54 5.13
C ASN A 114 -15.58 0.24 6.63
N ARG A 115 -16.55 0.89 7.27
CA ARG A 115 -16.82 0.75 8.72
C ARG A 115 -17.19 -0.67 9.14
N ASP A 116 -17.80 -1.44 8.26
CA ASP A 116 -18.15 -2.84 8.52
C ASP A 116 -16.93 -3.78 8.42
N GLY A 117 -15.80 -3.28 7.88
CA GLY A 117 -14.56 -4.03 7.75
C GLY A 117 -14.66 -5.21 6.78
N THR A 118 -15.42 -5.05 5.70
CA THR A 118 -15.66 -6.05 4.65
C THR A 118 -14.96 -5.73 3.34
N GLU A 119 -14.51 -4.48 3.17
CA GLU A 119 -13.85 -3.98 1.96
C GLU A 119 -12.62 -3.15 2.34
N VAL A 120 -11.53 -3.31 1.59
CA VAL A 120 -10.27 -2.56 1.78
C VAL A 120 -9.68 -2.13 0.45
N ALA A 121 -8.90 -1.05 0.45
CA ALA A 121 -8.12 -0.64 -0.71
C ALA A 121 -6.81 0.06 -0.29
N ALA A 122 -5.86 0.12 -1.22
CA ALA A 122 -4.63 0.90 -1.09
C ALA A 122 -4.36 1.64 -2.40
N ALA A 123 -4.08 2.94 -2.33
CA ALA A 123 -3.83 3.81 -3.48
C ALA A 123 -2.47 4.52 -3.37
N HIS A 124 -1.73 4.51 -4.46
CA HIS A 124 -0.52 5.29 -4.71
C HIS A 124 -0.94 6.60 -5.39
N ALA A 125 -0.96 7.67 -4.62
CA ALA A 125 -1.39 8.99 -5.07
C ALA A 125 -0.19 9.92 -5.24
N GLY A 126 0.64 9.64 -6.25
CA GLY A 126 1.54 10.67 -6.78
C GLY A 126 0.73 11.85 -7.35
N TRP A 127 1.35 13.02 -7.50
CA TRP A 127 0.62 14.25 -7.88
C TRP A 127 -0.22 14.11 -9.16
N ARG A 128 0.26 13.34 -10.15
CA ARG A 128 -0.47 13.06 -11.41
C ARG A 128 -1.74 12.28 -11.15
N GLY A 129 -1.62 11.07 -10.60
CA GLY A 129 -2.76 10.22 -10.26
C GLY A 129 -3.73 10.89 -9.29
N LEU A 130 -3.22 11.65 -8.32
CA LEU A 130 -4.06 12.43 -7.41
C LEU A 130 -4.87 13.51 -8.13
N CYS A 131 -4.26 14.24 -9.07
CA CYS A 131 -4.95 15.25 -9.88
C CYS A 131 -5.93 14.64 -10.88
N GLU A 132 -5.63 13.44 -11.38
CA GLU A 132 -6.44 12.72 -12.38
C GLU A 132 -7.56 11.87 -11.76
N GLY A 133 -7.58 11.71 -10.43
CA GLY A 133 -8.68 11.12 -9.70
C GLY A 133 -8.50 9.67 -9.25
N VAL A 134 -7.28 9.25 -8.89
CA VAL A 134 -7.00 7.88 -8.41
C VAL A 134 -7.76 7.55 -7.11
N LEU A 135 -8.00 8.54 -6.24
CA LEU A 135 -8.74 8.32 -4.99
C LEU A 135 -10.23 8.11 -5.27
N GLU A 136 -10.80 8.90 -6.18
CA GLU A 136 -12.17 8.82 -6.65
C GLU A 136 -12.40 7.48 -7.37
N ALA A 137 -11.48 7.08 -8.25
CA ALA A 137 -11.51 5.78 -8.90
C ALA A 137 -11.45 4.63 -7.87
N THR A 138 -10.67 4.78 -6.81
CA THR A 138 -10.57 3.78 -5.73
C THR A 138 -11.87 3.69 -4.93
N VAL A 139 -12.43 4.82 -4.51
CA VAL A 139 -13.71 4.89 -3.78
C VAL A 139 -14.85 4.31 -4.62
N ALA A 140 -14.86 4.55 -5.94
CA ALA A 140 -15.87 3.99 -6.84
C ALA A 140 -15.86 2.45 -6.95
N ARG A 141 -14.83 1.76 -6.43
CA ARG A 141 -14.80 0.29 -6.36
C ARG A 141 -15.55 -0.29 -5.15
N PHE A 142 -15.75 0.50 -4.10
CA PHE A 142 -16.47 0.05 -2.91
C PHE A 142 -17.95 -0.16 -3.24
N ALA A 143 -18.52 -1.24 -2.72
CA ALA A 143 -19.96 -1.46 -2.78
C ALA A 143 -20.70 -0.62 -1.73
N ASP A 144 -20.05 -0.33 -0.61
CA ASP A 144 -20.56 0.56 0.43
C ASP A 144 -20.66 2.02 -0.02
N LYS A 145 -21.45 2.81 0.71
CA LYS A 145 -21.59 4.25 0.48
C LYS A 145 -20.32 4.97 0.93
N ALA A 146 -19.98 6.05 0.21
CA ALA A 146 -18.81 6.87 0.53
C ALA A 146 -18.75 7.37 1.99
N GLU A 147 -19.90 7.66 2.60
CA GLU A 147 -20.01 8.08 4.02
C GLU A 147 -19.53 7.03 5.04
N ASN A 148 -19.50 5.76 4.62
CA ASN A 148 -19.05 4.62 5.42
C ASN A 148 -17.58 4.26 5.14
N ILE A 149 -16.92 4.93 4.21
CA ILE A 149 -15.52 4.66 3.88
C ILE A 149 -14.63 5.56 4.73
N MET A 150 -13.65 4.95 5.35
CA MET A 150 -12.56 5.62 6.05
C MET A 150 -11.33 5.66 5.16
N ALA A 151 -10.59 6.76 5.23
CA ALA A 151 -9.31 6.93 4.56
C ALA A 151 -8.22 7.27 5.59
N TRP A 152 -7.06 6.64 5.46
CA TRP A 152 -5.86 6.99 6.21
C TRP A 152 -4.79 7.49 5.24
N LEU A 153 -4.29 8.70 5.50
CA LEU A 153 -3.19 9.31 4.75
C LEU A 153 -1.87 8.90 5.42
N GLY A 154 -1.06 8.13 4.69
CA GLY A 154 0.23 7.68 5.19
C GLY A 154 1.38 8.68 4.96
N PRO A 155 2.61 8.32 5.36
CA PRO A 155 3.77 9.18 5.21
C PRO A 155 4.01 9.57 3.75
N ALA A 156 4.15 10.88 3.51
CA ALA A 156 4.38 11.48 2.20
C ALA A 156 5.29 12.72 2.35
N ILE A 157 5.76 13.27 1.24
CA ILE A 157 6.42 14.58 1.25
C ILE A 157 5.45 15.66 1.74
N GLY A 158 5.85 16.45 2.73
CA GLY A 158 5.03 17.50 3.35
C GLY A 158 5.02 18.81 2.55
N SER A 159 4.09 19.71 2.89
CA SER A 159 3.95 21.03 2.26
C SER A 159 5.10 22.00 2.54
N ALA A 160 5.90 21.73 3.58
CA ALA A 160 7.06 22.53 3.96
C ALA A 160 8.32 22.18 3.13
N GLY A 161 8.14 21.82 1.86
CA GLY A 161 9.24 21.47 0.96
C GLY A 161 10.35 22.52 0.98
N VAL A 162 11.58 22.03 1.06
CA VAL A 162 12.86 22.77 1.07
C VAL A 162 12.94 23.81 -0.05
#